data_AF-A0A0V1MUX7-F1
#
_entry.id   AF-A0A0V1MUX7-F1
#
_cell.length_a   1.000
_cell.length_b   1.000
_cell.length_c   1.000
_cell.angle_alpha   90.00
_cell.angle_beta   90.00
_cell.angle_gamma   90.00
#
_symmetry.space_group_name_H-M   'P 1'
#
loop_
_entity.id
_entity.type
_entity.pdbx_description
1 polymer ?
#
loop_
_entity_poly.entity_id
_entity_poly.type
_entity_poly.pdbx_seq_one_letter_code
_entity_poly.pdbx_strand_id
1 'polypeptide(L)'
;MSAYGKMLASLTKSKTPAFRLTGPAARLLLLEYHLDPMEVRSTGPRNALLKCDVLQYIASHKLSKVPADQGPSAAVQPEMKFSKRLARSFTDMPIVQLMKEAADQYSHSKHTIPHSYETADVDVTTLMNLVQQGDDDDRVDFAPSIFSFVIRACLLALKKVPEVNILASGDDVFTSPSVNIGMNVISNDLFKMVVIRDANLMSAHEINLKRKVEY
;
A
#
# COMPACT_ATOMS: atom_id res chain seq x y z
N MET A 1 6.73 -16.71 -5.38
CA MET A 1 8.17 -16.74 -5.76
C MET A 1 8.28 -16.26 -7.19
N SER A 2 8.88 -15.09 -7.39
CA SER A 2 9.12 -14.45 -8.69
C SER A 2 9.74 -15.42 -9.70
N ALA A 3 9.39 -15.27 -10.99
CA ALA A 3 9.97 -16.04 -12.11
C ALA A 3 11.51 -16.08 -12.06
N TYR A 4 12.11 -15.03 -11.50
CA TYR A 4 13.54 -14.93 -11.20
C TYR A 4 14.07 -16.05 -10.30
N GLY A 5 13.32 -16.43 -9.25
CA GLY A 5 13.73 -17.48 -8.32
C GLY A 5 13.63 -18.89 -8.91
N LYS A 6 12.67 -19.13 -9.81
CA LYS A 6 12.52 -20.43 -10.49
C LYS A 6 13.57 -20.62 -11.58
N MET A 7 13.95 -19.55 -12.28
CA MET A 7 15.03 -19.57 -13.27
C MET A 7 16.41 -19.77 -12.62
N LEU A 8 16.65 -19.15 -11.46
CA LEU A 8 17.87 -19.38 -10.69
C LEU A 8 17.97 -20.82 -10.16
N ALA A 9 16.84 -21.46 -9.86
CA ALA A 9 16.79 -22.86 -9.42
C ALA A 9 16.92 -23.88 -10.57
N SER A 10 16.54 -23.53 -11.81
CA SER A 10 16.76 -24.43 -12.96
C SER A 10 18.23 -24.45 -13.42
N LEU A 11 19.01 -23.41 -13.08
CA LEU A 11 20.45 -23.32 -13.35
C LEU A 11 21.33 -24.12 -12.36
N THR A 12 20.77 -24.73 -11.31
CA THR A 12 21.55 -25.49 -10.31
C THR A 12 21.57 -27.01 -10.56
N LYS A 13 20.97 -27.50 -11.65
CA LYS A 13 20.87 -28.95 -11.94
C LYS A 13 21.95 -29.49 -12.90
N SER A 14 22.96 -28.70 -13.25
CA SER A 14 24.14 -29.18 -13.99
C SER A 14 25.37 -29.28 -13.07
N LYS A 15 26.06 -30.41 -13.21
CA LYS A 15 27.19 -30.91 -12.41
C LYS A 15 28.30 -29.84 -12.30
N THR A 16 28.41 -29.21 -11.13
CA THR A 16 29.32 -28.09 -10.84
C THR A 16 30.78 -28.54 -10.71
N PRO A 17 31.74 -27.79 -11.28
CA PRO A 17 32.93 -27.43 -10.53
C PRO A 17 33.07 -25.90 -10.40
N ALA A 18 33.53 -25.47 -9.22
CA ALA A 18 33.98 -24.14 -8.79
C ALA A 18 33.27 -22.90 -9.39
N PHE A 19 32.47 -22.22 -8.56
CA PHE A 19 31.90 -20.89 -8.84
C PHE A 19 32.97 -19.93 -9.36
N ARG A 20 32.96 -19.62 -10.67
CA ARG A 20 33.73 -18.48 -11.21
C ARG A 20 33.08 -17.20 -10.71
N LEU A 21 33.88 -16.36 -10.04
CA LEU A 21 33.43 -15.07 -9.57
C LEU A 21 33.01 -14.23 -10.79
N THR A 22 31.71 -13.94 -10.93
CA THR A 22 31.17 -13.21 -12.08
C THR A 22 30.62 -11.87 -11.62
N GLY A 23 31.15 -10.78 -12.16
CA GLY A 23 30.68 -9.44 -11.84
C GLY A 23 29.24 -9.18 -12.32
N PRO A 24 28.47 -8.27 -11.67
CA PRO A 24 27.06 -8.04 -11.98
C PRO A 24 26.84 -7.60 -13.43
N ALA A 25 27.75 -6.80 -14.00
CA ALA A 25 27.69 -6.35 -15.39
C ALA A 25 27.91 -7.50 -16.40
N ALA A 26 28.80 -8.45 -16.10
CA ALA A 26 29.01 -9.62 -16.95
C ALA A 26 27.79 -10.56 -16.89
N ARG A 27 27.19 -10.72 -15.72
CA ARG A 27 25.99 -11.54 -15.51
C ARG A 27 24.79 -11.01 -16.31
N LEU A 28 24.60 -9.68 -16.37
CA LEU A 28 23.54 -9.08 -17.17
C LEU A 28 23.73 -9.36 -18.67
N LEU A 29 24.96 -9.25 -19.19
CA LEU A 29 25.24 -9.55 -20.60
C LEU A 29 25.06 -11.03 -20.93
N LEU A 30 25.45 -11.95 -20.04
CA LEU A 30 25.19 -13.38 -20.26
C LEU A 30 23.69 -13.68 -20.33
N LEU A 31 22.88 -12.99 -19.52
CA LEU A 31 21.42 -13.12 -19.55
C LEU A 31 20.81 -12.53 -20.83
N GLU A 32 21.26 -11.35 -21.26
CA GLU A 32 20.76 -10.69 -22.48
C GLU A 32 21.06 -11.49 -23.76
N TYR A 33 22.15 -12.25 -23.76
CA TYR A 33 22.60 -13.02 -24.94
C TYR A 33 22.45 -14.53 -24.76
N HIS A 34 21.81 -15.01 -23.69
CA HIS A 34 21.67 -16.44 -23.34
C HIS A 34 22.98 -17.24 -23.44
N LEU A 35 24.06 -16.66 -22.95
CA LEU A 35 25.39 -17.27 -23.01
C LEU A 35 25.67 -18.06 -21.73
N ASP A 36 26.18 -19.28 -21.90
CA ASP A 36 26.64 -20.06 -20.76
C ASP A 36 27.99 -19.53 -20.25
N PRO A 37 28.16 -19.31 -18.93
CA PRO A 37 29.41 -18.81 -18.36
C PRO A 37 30.63 -19.71 -18.58
N MET A 38 30.40 -20.95 -19.04
CA MET A 38 31.46 -21.93 -19.31
C MET A 38 32.04 -21.82 -20.72
N GLU A 39 31.30 -21.25 -21.68
CA GLU A 39 31.72 -21.08 -23.07
C GLU A 39 32.66 -19.89 -23.25
N VAL A 40 32.53 -18.88 -22.38
CA VAL A 40 33.35 -17.67 -22.43
C VAL A 40 34.65 -17.88 -21.65
N ARG A 41 35.78 -17.65 -22.33
CA ARG A 41 37.11 -17.67 -21.71
C ARG A 41 37.23 -16.49 -20.73
N SER A 42 37.44 -16.78 -19.45
CA SER A 42 37.63 -15.79 -18.38
C SER A 42 39.09 -15.37 -18.25
N THR A 43 39.36 -14.06 -18.31
CA THR A 43 40.72 -13.50 -18.25
C THR A 43 40.99 -12.74 -16.94
N GLY A 44 39.99 -12.62 -16.06
CA GLY A 44 40.07 -11.86 -14.82
C GLY A 44 40.83 -12.56 -13.68
N PRO A 45 41.23 -11.79 -12.64
CA PRO A 45 41.91 -12.33 -11.46
C PRO A 45 41.06 -13.41 -10.77
N ARG A 46 41.69 -14.52 -10.37
CA ARG A 46 41.02 -15.73 -9.85
C ARG A 46 40.04 -16.39 -10.85
N ASN A 47 40.34 -16.36 -12.15
CA ASN A 47 39.48 -16.88 -13.22
C ASN A 47 38.08 -16.24 -13.22
N ALA A 48 37.99 -14.96 -12.82
CA ALA A 48 36.76 -14.20 -12.85
C ALA A 48 36.38 -13.84 -14.29
N LEU A 49 35.09 -13.92 -14.60
CA LEU A 49 34.57 -13.54 -15.91
C LEU A 49 34.32 -12.03 -15.94
N LEU A 50 35.09 -11.31 -16.77
CA LEU A 50 34.99 -9.86 -16.89
C LEU A 50 34.01 -9.44 -17.99
N LYS A 51 33.50 -8.21 -17.88
CA LYS A 51 32.63 -7.62 -18.92
C LYS A 51 33.30 -7.60 -20.30
N CYS A 52 34.61 -7.32 -20.35
CA CYS A 52 35.38 -7.28 -21.59
C CYS A 52 35.43 -8.64 -22.29
N ASP A 53 35.56 -9.74 -21.54
CA ASP A 53 35.62 -11.10 -22.10
C ASP A 53 34.30 -11.46 -22.79
N VAL A 54 33.16 -11.13 -22.16
CA VAL A 54 31.82 -11.37 -22.73
C VAL A 54 31.60 -10.52 -23.98
N LEU A 55 32.00 -9.25 -23.96
CA LEU A 55 31.89 -8.37 -25.14
C LEU A 55 32.77 -8.83 -26.30
N GLN A 56 33.97 -9.34 -26.02
CA GLN A 56 34.88 -9.85 -27.04
C GLN A 56 34.37 -11.17 -27.64
N TYR A 57 33.73 -12.01 -26.83
CA TYR A 57 33.04 -13.21 -27.30
C TYR A 57 31.84 -12.88 -28.21
N ILE A 58 31.01 -11.91 -27.81
CA ILE A 58 29.89 -11.40 -28.63
C ILE A 58 30.40 -10.82 -29.96
N ALA A 59 31.47 -10.03 -29.92
CA ALA A 59 32.06 -9.41 -31.13
C ALA A 59 32.67 -10.44 -32.09
N SER A 60 33.33 -11.47 -31.56
CA SER A 60 33.95 -12.54 -32.36
C SER A 60 32.93 -13.50 -32.99
N HIS A 61 31.83 -13.78 -32.30
CA HIS A 61 30.78 -14.69 -32.78
C HIS A 61 29.63 -13.98 -33.49
N LYS A 62 29.70 -12.65 -33.66
CA LYS A 62 28.65 -11.78 -34.26
C LYS A 62 27.24 -12.13 -33.76
N LEU A 63 27.11 -12.34 -32.45
CA LEU A 63 25.84 -12.71 -31.84
C LEU A 63 24.90 -11.49 -31.81
N SER A 64 23.74 -11.63 -32.43
CA SER A 64 22.70 -10.61 -32.37
C SER A 64 22.04 -10.65 -31.00
N LYS A 65 21.78 -9.47 -30.44
CA LYS A 65 20.99 -9.33 -29.20
C LYS A 65 19.62 -9.96 -29.46
N VAL A 66 19.27 -10.98 -28.67
CA VAL A 66 17.88 -11.48 -28.68
C VAL A 66 17.02 -10.30 -28.23
N PRO A 67 15.92 -9.96 -28.94
CA PRO A 67 15.05 -8.88 -28.51
C PRO A 67 14.70 -9.12 -27.06
N ALA A 68 14.96 -8.11 -26.22
CA ALA A 68 14.50 -8.12 -24.85
C ALA A 68 12.99 -8.37 -24.92
N ASP A 69 12.56 -9.52 -24.40
CA ASP A 69 11.16 -9.75 -24.15
C ASP A 69 10.67 -8.54 -23.36
N GLN A 70 9.60 -7.96 -23.86
CA GLN A 70 9.08 -6.69 -23.36
C GLN A 70 8.86 -6.82 -21.85
N GLY A 71 9.04 -5.69 -21.16
CA GLY A 71 8.91 -5.57 -19.72
C GLY A 71 7.64 -6.22 -19.16
N PRO A 72 7.59 -6.37 -17.83
CA PRO A 72 6.75 -7.34 -17.13
C PRO A 72 5.33 -7.38 -17.69
N SER A 73 5.06 -8.44 -18.47
CA SER A 73 3.73 -8.90 -18.81
C SER A 73 2.86 -8.82 -17.56
N ALA A 74 1.73 -8.12 -17.71
CA ALA A 74 0.54 -8.09 -16.88
C ALA A 74 0.66 -8.79 -15.53
N ALA A 75 0.38 -8.05 -14.45
CA ALA A 75 0.16 -8.58 -13.11
C ALA A 75 -0.70 -9.85 -13.15
N VAL A 76 -0.05 -11.02 -13.23
CA VAL A 76 -0.64 -12.29 -12.86
C VAL A 76 -0.76 -12.16 -11.36
N GLN A 77 -1.95 -11.73 -10.90
CA GLN A 77 -2.34 -11.94 -9.52
C GLN A 77 -1.98 -13.40 -9.22
N PRO A 78 -1.08 -13.69 -8.27
CA PRO A 78 -0.94 -15.06 -7.82
C PRO A 78 -2.27 -15.39 -7.17
N GLU A 79 -3.15 -16.10 -7.88
CA GLU A 79 -4.18 -16.89 -7.25
C GLU A 79 -3.44 -17.84 -6.30
N MET A 80 -3.30 -17.43 -5.04
CA MET A 80 -2.98 -18.35 -3.97
C MET A 80 -4.19 -19.27 -3.82
N LYS A 81 -4.27 -20.28 -4.69
CA LYS A 81 -5.06 -21.47 -4.41
C LYS A 81 -4.39 -22.10 -3.21
N PHE A 82 -4.92 -21.84 -2.02
CA PHE A 82 -4.51 -22.53 -0.80
C PHE A 82 -4.56 -24.02 -1.12
N SER A 83 -3.38 -24.64 -1.18
CA SER A 83 -3.30 -26.06 -1.47
C SER A 83 -4.06 -26.79 -0.36
N LYS A 84 -4.96 -27.71 -0.73
CA LYS A 84 -5.65 -28.64 0.19
C LYS A 84 -4.72 -29.38 1.17
N ARG A 85 -3.39 -29.23 1.07
CA ARG A 85 -2.39 -29.76 2.00
C ARG A 85 -2.30 -29.03 3.34
N LEU A 86 -2.86 -27.82 3.48
CA LEU A 86 -2.94 -27.09 4.77
C LEU A 86 -4.21 -27.40 5.58
N ALA A 87 -5.11 -28.25 5.06
CA ALA A 87 -6.47 -28.47 5.55
C ALA A 87 -6.62 -29.24 6.88
N ARG A 88 -5.59 -29.34 7.71
CA ARG A 88 -5.69 -30.07 9.00
C ARG A 88 -6.10 -29.19 10.19
N SER A 89 -6.12 -27.86 10.05
CA SER A 89 -6.41 -26.96 11.18
C SER A 89 -7.03 -25.61 10.83
N PHE A 90 -7.60 -25.44 9.63
CA PHE A 90 -8.23 -24.17 9.22
C PHE A 90 -9.67 -24.38 8.81
N THR A 91 -10.53 -23.44 9.21
CA THR A 91 -11.93 -23.35 8.78
C THR A 91 -12.01 -22.26 7.73
N ASP A 92 -12.29 -22.63 6.48
CA ASP A 92 -12.47 -21.67 5.39
C ASP A 92 -13.84 -21.00 5.54
N MET A 93 -13.86 -19.68 5.71
CA MET A 93 -15.08 -18.87 5.67
C MET A 93 -15.10 -18.05 4.36
N PRO A 94 -16.23 -18.03 3.63
CA PRO A 94 -16.32 -17.23 2.41
C PRO A 94 -16.26 -15.74 2.73
N ILE A 95 -15.48 -14.99 1.96
CA ILE A 95 -15.44 -13.53 2.05
C ILE A 95 -16.76 -12.96 1.50
N VAL A 96 -17.42 -12.10 2.27
CA VAL A 96 -18.59 -11.34 1.83
C VAL A 96 -18.17 -10.35 0.75
N GLN A 97 -18.97 -10.19 -0.32
CA GLN A 97 -18.63 -9.34 -1.46
C GLN A 97 -18.26 -7.89 -1.07
N LEU A 98 -18.99 -7.29 -0.12
CA LEU A 98 -18.69 -5.96 0.41
C LEU A 98 -17.27 -5.87 1.02
N MET A 99 -16.84 -6.92 1.75
CA MET A 99 -15.49 -6.95 2.33
C MET A 99 -14.41 -7.05 1.26
N LYS A 100 -14.70 -7.76 0.15
CA LYS A 100 -13.80 -7.85 -1.00
C LYS A 100 -13.60 -6.49 -1.66
N GLU A 101 -14.69 -5.78 -1.95
CA GLU A 101 -14.65 -4.45 -2.57
C GLU A 101 -13.91 -3.44 -1.67
N ALA A 102 -14.18 -3.48 -0.36
CA ALA A 102 -13.47 -2.64 0.60
C ALA A 102 -11.96 -2.97 0.62
N ALA A 103 -11.60 -4.25 0.65
CA ALA A 103 -10.19 -4.68 0.65
C ALA A 103 -9.45 -4.23 -0.62
N ASP A 104 -10.09 -4.33 -1.78
CA ASP A 104 -9.53 -3.85 -3.05
C ASP A 104 -9.29 -2.33 -3.01
N GLN A 105 -10.23 -1.55 -2.49
CA GLN A 105 -10.09 -0.10 -2.35
C GLN A 105 -9.02 0.30 -1.33
N TYR A 106 -8.96 -0.38 -0.18
CA TYR A 106 -7.90 -0.15 0.82
C TYR A 106 -6.52 -0.47 0.26
N SER A 107 -6.40 -1.62 -0.43
CA SER A 107 -5.15 -2.02 -1.07
C SER A 107 -4.73 -1.00 -2.13
N HIS A 108 -5.67 -0.55 -2.97
CA HIS A 108 -5.40 0.47 -3.98
C HIS A 108 -4.87 1.76 -3.33
N SER A 109 -5.58 2.30 -2.33
CA SER A 109 -5.18 3.52 -1.62
C SER A 109 -3.78 3.42 -0.99
N LYS A 110 -3.46 2.29 -0.32
CA LYS A 110 -2.15 2.09 0.31
C LYS A 110 -1.00 1.93 -0.68
N HIS A 111 -1.26 1.46 -1.89
CA HIS A 111 -0.22 1.31 -2.93
C HIS A 111 -0.03 2.57 -3.76
N THR A 112 -1.09 3.34 -4.03
CA THR A 112 -1.02 4.51 -4.92
C THR A 112 -0.63 5.79 -4.22
N ILE A 113 -1.04 5.99 -2.96
CA ILE A 113 -0.83 7.24 -2.24
C ILE A 113 0.43 7.13 -1.36
N PRO A 114 1.40 8.06 -1.47
CA PRO A 114 2.53 8.12 -0.55
C PRO A 114 2.06 8.61 0.83
N HIS A 115 2.04 7.72 1.82
CA HIS A 115 1.58 8.02 3.18
C HIS A 115 2.74 8.46 4.08
N SER A 116 2.56 9.58 4.80
CA SER A 116 3.33 9.93 5.99
C SER A 116 2.42 9.86 7.22
N TYR A 117 3.02 9.56 8.38
CA TYR A 117 2.30 9.48 9.65
C TYR A 117 2.90 10.47 10.63
N GLU A 118 2.04 11.30 11.22
CA GLU A 118 2.40 12.26 12.26
C GLU A 118 1.53 12.00 13.50
N THR A 119 2.13 12.19 14.67
CA THR A 119 1.48 11.95 15.95
C THR A 119 1.71 13.14 16.87
N ALA A 120 0.67 13.54 17.62
CA ALA A 120 0.75 14.59 18.62
C ALA A 120 -0.07 14.20 19.86
N ASP A 121 0.43 14.58 21.03
CA ASP A 121 -0.28 14.39 22.30
C ASP A 121 -1.10 15.65 22.62
N VAL A 122 -2.33 15.45 23.10
CA VAL A 122 -3.26 16.54 23.43
C VAL A 122 -3.90 16.27 24.78
N ASP A 123 -3.81 17.24 25.70
CA ASP A 123 -4.54 17.20 26.96
C ASP A 123 -6.02 17.53 26.74
N VAL A 124 -6.89 16.57 27.05
CA VAL A 124 -8.35 16.67 26.92
C VAL A 124 -9.07 16.75 28.27
N THR A 125 -8.34 16.92 29.39
CA THR A 125 -8.90 16.92 30.75
C THR A 125 -10.05 17.92 30.89
N THR A 126 -9.88 19.13 30.38
CA THR A 126 -10.92 20.17 30.43
C THR A 126 -12.16 19.79 29.64
N LEU A 127 -12.00 19.16 28.46
CA LEU A 127 -13.13 18.71 27.64
C LEU A 127 -13.90 17.56 28.31
N MET A 128 -13.18 16.64 28.96
CA MET A 128 -13.79 15.53 29.71
C MET A 128 -14.66 16.05 30.86
N ASN A 129 -14.16 17.05 31.61
CA ASN A 129 -14.92 17.66 32.69
C ASN A 129 -16.20 18.34 32.16
N LEU A 130 -16.13 19.02 31.01
CA LEU A 130 -17.31 19.63 30.37
C LEU A 130 -18.33 18.60 29.91
N VAL A 131 -17.87 17.46 29.39
CA VAL A 131 -18.76 16.35 28.99
C VAL A 131 -19.47 15.78 30.21
N GLN A 132 -18.75 15.52 31.31
CA GLN A 132 -19.33 15.02 32.56
C GLN A 132 -20.35 16.00 33.14
N GLN A 133 -20.05 17.30 33.18
CA GLN A 133 -20.98 18.32 33.65
C GLN A 133 -22.26 18.39 32.82
N GLY A 134 -22.17 18.18 31.50
CA GLY A 134 -23.32 18.17 30.62
C GLY A 134 -24.15 16.88 30.71
N ASP A 135 -23.54 15.77 31.09
CA ASP A 135 -24.24 14.50 31.36
C ASP A 135 -25.01 14.54 32.69
N ASP A 136 -24.50 15.29 33.68
CA ASP A 136 -25.11 15.44 35.02
C ASP A 136 -26.20 16.53 35.08
N ASP A 137 -26.34 17.37 34.03
CA ASP A 137 -27.34 18.44 34.00
C ASP A 137 -28.61 17.99 33.26
N ASP A 138 -29.61 17.53 34.01
CA ASP A 138 -30.94 17.14 33.51
C ASP A 138 -31.68 18.25 32.72
N ARG A 139 -31.19 19.49 32.74
CA ARG A 139 -31.75 20.62 31.96
C ARG A 139 -31.17 20.71 30.55
N VAL A 140 -30.08 20.01 30.29
CA VAL A 140 -29.46 19.94 28.98
C VAL A 140 -29.98 18.66 28.33
N ASP A 141 -30.88 18.78 27.35
CA ASP A 141 -31.40 17.66 26.55
C ASP A 141 -30.32 16.93 25.72
N PHE A 142 -29.04 17.22 25.98
CA PHE A 142 -27.91 16.90 25.15
C PHE A 142 -26.61 16.68 25.94
N ALA A 143 -26.26 15.41 26.07
CA ALA A 143 -24.92 14.94 26.42
C ALA A 143 -23.86 15.40 25.38
N PRO A 144 -22.91 16.30 25.74
CA PRO A 144 -21.79 16.65 24.87
C PRO A 144 -20.94 15.41 24.61
N SER A 145 -20.40 15.24 23.40
CA SER A 145 -19.49 14.13 23.11
C SER A 145 -18.12 14.65 22.69
N ILE A 146 -17.07 14.03 23.22
CA ILE A 146 -15.68 14.31 22.87
C ILE A 146 -15.49 14.26 21.34
N PHE A 147 -16.10 13.28 20.67
CA PHE A 147 -16.04 13.14 19.22
C PHE A 147 -16.48 14.39 18.47
N SER A 148 -17.54 15.04 18.94
CA SER A 148 -18.08 16.25 18.30
C SER A 148 -17.15 17.44 18.45
N PHE A 149 -16.44 17.54 19.58
CA PHE A 149 -15.38 18.53 19.77
C PHE A 149 -14.17 18.25 18.89
N VAL A 150 -13.76 16.99 18.76
CA VAL A 150 -12.64 16.59 17.89
C VAL A 150 -12.96 16.92 16.43
N ILE A 151 -14.15 16.54 15.93
CA ILE A 151 -14.59 16.88 14.57
C ILE A 151 -14.57 18.41 14.37
N ARG A 152 -15.10 19.17 15.35
CA ARG A 152 -15.10 20.64 15.26
C ARG A 152 -13.69 21.22 15.24
N ALA A 153 -12.77 20.67 16.04
CA ALA A 153 -11.36 21.08 16.02
C ALA A 153 -10.71 20.81 14.65
N CYS A 154 -10.94 19.64 14.06
CA CYS A 154 -10.48 19.31 12.71
C CYS A 154 -11.03 20.29 11.67
N LEU A 155 -12.32 20.63 11.72
CA LEU A 155 -12.92 21.60 10.79
C LEU A 155 -12.29 22.99 10.91
N LEU A 156 -11.98 23.44 12.13
CA LEU A 156 -11.28 24.70 12.36
C LEU A 156 -9.83 24.65 11.85
N ALA A 157 -9.16 23.50 11.98
CA ALA A 157 -7.82 23.28 11.43
C ALA A 157 -7.83 23.31 9.90
N LEU A 158 -8.78 22.62 9.25
CA LEU A 158 -8.96 22.62 7.80
C LEU A 158 -9.29 24.02 7.26
N LYS A 159 -9.99 24.86 8.04
CA LYS A 159 -10.21 26.27 7.69
C LYS A 159 -8.93 27.10 7.74
N LYS A 160 -8.01 26.80 8.66
CA LYS A 160 -6.70 27.48 8.77
C LYS A 160 -5.71 27.03 7.71
N VAL A 161 -5.74 25.74 7.35
CA VAL A 161 -4.83 25.13 6.38
C VAL A 161 -5.66 24.41 5.31
N PRO A 162 -6.19 25.15 4.32
CA PRO A 162 -7.07 24.59 3.29
C PRO A 162 -6.34 23.64 2.33
N GLU A 163 -5.01 23.71 2.25
CA GLU A 163 -4.15 22.83 1.44
C GLU A 163 -4.27 21.35 1.83
N VAL A 164 -4.73 21.06 3.05
CA VAL A 164 -5.00 19.69 3.51
C VAL A 164 -6.33 19.16 2.93
N ASN A 165 -7.28 20.04 2.61
CA ASN A 165 -8.60 19.68 2.06
C ASN A 165 -8.62 19.76 0.53
N ILE A 166 -7.75 18.99 -0.12
CA ILE A 166 -7.64 18.95 -1.58
C ILE A 166 -7.88 17.53 -2.11
N LEU A 167 -8.42 17.45 -3.32
CA LEU A 167 -8.56 16.21 -4.07
C LEU A 167 -7.59 16.26 -5.25
N ALA A 168 -6.57 15.41 -5.23
CA ALA A 168 -5.69 15.21 -6.37
C ALA A 168 -6.24 14.10 -7.27
N SER A 169 -6.34 14.34 -8.57
CA SER A 169 -6.78 13.35 -9.56
C SER A 169 -6.01 13.53 -10.85
N GLY A 170 -5.13 12.57 -11.16
CA GLY A 170 -4.20 12.66 -12.28
C GLY A 170 -3.23 13.83 -12.07
N ASP A 171 -3.21 14.76 -13.03
CA ASP A 171 -2.36 15.95 -12.98
C ASP A 171 -3.08 17.18 -12.38
N ASP A 172 -4.37 17.05 -12.04
CA ASP A 172 -5.20 18.14 -11.53
C ASP A 172 -5.40 18.08 -10.01
N VAL A 173 -5.49 19.26 -9.39
CA VAL A 173 -5.80 19.43 -7.97
C VAL A 173 -7.09 20.24 -7.83
N PHE A 174 -8.06 19.68 -7.13
CA PHE A 174 -9.35 20.28 -6.87
C PHE A 174 -9.47 20.71 -5.41
N THR A 175 -9.96 21.91 -5.17
CA THR A 175 -10.21 22.45 -3.83
C THR A 175 -11.71 22.69 -3.64
N SER A 176 -12.29 22.22 -2.53
CA SER A 176 -13.69 22.47 -2.21
C SER A 176 -13.83 23.39 -1.00
N PRO A 177 -14.69 24.42 -1.05
CA PRO A 177 -15.00 25.25 0.12
C PRO A 177 -15.91 24.54 1.13
N SER A 178 -16.70 23.55 0.68
CA SER A 178 -17.48 22.70 1.57
C SER A 178 -16.62 21.55 2.10
N VAL A 179 -16.77 21.25 3.39
CA VAL A 179 -16.04 20.17 4.06
C VAL A 179 -17.04 19.13 4.54
N ASN A 180 -16.91 17.92 4.02
CA ASN A 180 -17.65 16.75 4.47
C ASN A 180 -16.74 15.90 5.35
N ILE A 181 -17.26 15.36 6.44
CA ILE A 181 -16.50 14.49 7.35
C ILE A 181 -17.12 13.09 7.32
N GLY A 182 -16.33 12.12 6.87
CA GLY A 182 -16.64 10.70 6.99
C GLY A 182 -16.16 10.17 8.34
N MET A 183 -17.03 9.46 9.05
CA MET A 183 -16.73 8.82 10.31
C MET A 183 -17.03 7.32 10.20
N ASN A 184 -16.01 6.51 10.46
CA ASN A 184 -16.18 5.07 10.53
C ASN A 184 -16.63 4.66 11.91
N VAL A 185 -17.55 3.71 11.94
CA VAL A 185 -18.17 3.24 13.16
C VAL A 185 -18.43 1.76 13.09
N ILE A 186 -18.27 1.13 14.23
CA ILE A 186 -18.53 -0.27 14.42
C ILE A 186 -19.90 -0.38 15.05
N SER A 187 -20.83 -1.05 14.35
CA SER A 187 -22.17 -1.37 14.85
C SER A 187 -22.46 -2.84 14.56
N ASN A 188 -22.83 -3.61 15.57
CA ASN A 188 -23.10 -5.05 15.45
C ASN A 188 -21.96 -5.83 14.74
N ASP A 189 -20.70 -5.52 15.07
CA ASP A 189 -19.50 -6.07 14.42
C ASP A 189 -19.33 -5.77 12.91
N LEU A 190 -20.16 -4.88 12.36
CA LEU A 190 -20.02 -4.36 11.00
C LEU A 190 -19.46 -2.94 11.00
N PHE A 191 -18.53 -2.70 10.07
CA PHE A 191 -18.04 -1.36 9.76
C PHE A 191 -19.08 -0.61 8.92
N LYS A 192 -19.57 0.51 9.45
CA LYS A 192 -20.44 1.46 8.76
C LYS A 192 -19.74 2.80 8.66
N MET A 193 -19.73 3.40 7.47
CA MET A 193 -19.29 4.78 7.28
C MET A 193 -20.49 5.72 7.32
N VAL A 194 -20.42 6.73 8.18
CA VAL A 194 -21.38 7.82 8.34
C VAL A 194 -20.77 9.09 7.74
N VAL A 195 -21.53 9.86 6.96
CA VAL A 195 -21.00 11.05 6.28
C VAL A 195 -21.77 12.30 6.69
N ILE A 196 -21.11 13.16 7.47
CA ILE A 196 -21.63 14.46 7.86
C ILE A 196 -21.32 15.46 6.76
N ARG A 197 -22.35 15.77 5.95
CA ARG A 197 -22.25 16.75 4.86
C ARG A 197 -22.23 18.18 5.40
N ASP A 198 -21.46 19.05 4.76
CA ASP A 198 -21.35 20.49 5.07
C ASP A 198 -21.04 20.76 6.55
N ALA A 199 -20.17 19.92 7.12
CA ALA A 199 -19.84 19.93 8.54
C ALA A 199 -19.16 21.26 8.97
N ASN A 200 -18.52 21.98 8.04
CA ASN A 200 -17.93 23.30 8.27
C ASN A 200 -18.94 24.35 8.77
N LEU A 201 -20.21 24.24 8.37
CA LEU A 201 -21.29 25.15 8.77
C LEU A 201 -21.92 24.78 10.11
N MET A 202 -21.62 23.58 10.64
CA MET A 202 -22.27 23.03 11.83
C MET A 202 -21.50 23.31 13.11
N SER A 203 -22.25 23.55 14.17
CA SER A 203 -21.78 23.57 15.55
C SER A 203 -21.47 22.16 16.07
N ALA A 204 -20.69 22.06 17.15
CA ALA A 204 -20.40 20.78 17.78
C ALA A 204 -21.68 20.05 18.25
N HIS A 205 -22.71 20.81 18.64
CA HIS A 205 -24.01 20.28 19.02
C HIS A 205 -24.72 19.62 17.83
N GLU A 206 -24.85 20.32 16.71
CA GLU A 206 -25.50 19.79 15.49
C GLU A 206 -24.77 18.55 14.95
N ILE A 207 -23.43 18.55 15.01
CA ILE A 207 -22.61 17.39 14.61
C ILE A 207 -22.96 16.16 15.45
N ASN A 208 -23.13 16.32 16.77
CA ASN A 208 -23.50 15.21 17.65
C ASN A 208 -24.93 14.72 17.42
N LEU A 209 -25.87 15.63 17.14
CA LEU A 209 -27.24 15.23 16.80
C LEU A 209 -27.27 14.40 15.51
N LYS A 210 -26.61 14.86 14.44
CA LYS A 210 -26.50 14.09 13.19
C LYS A 210 -25.84 12.74 13.39
N ARG A 211 -24.83 12.69 14.26
CA ARG A 211 -24.20 11.45 14.68
C ARG A 211 -25.25 10.45 15.18
N LYS A 212 -26.07 10.82 16.17
CA LYS A 212 -27.05 9.93 16.81
C LYS A 212 -28.15 9.45 15.86
N VAL A 213 -28.54 10.24 14.86
CA VAL A 213 -29.61 9.88 13.91
C VAL A 213 -29.16 8.81 12.92
N GLU A 214 -27.86 8.75 12.60
CA GLU A 214 -27.32 7.79 11.64
C GLU A 214 -26.89 6.45 12.27
N TYR A 215 -27.01 6.32 13.60
CA TYR A 215 -26.85 5.09 14.37
C TYR A 215 -28.18 4.46 14.73
#